data_AF-A0A953X495-F1
#
_entry.id   AF-A0A953X495-F1
#
_cell.length_a   1.000
_cell.length_b   1.000
_cell.length_c   1.000
_cell.angle_alpha   90.00
_cell.angle_beta   90.00
_cell.angle_gamma   90.00
#
_symmetry.space_group_name_H-M   'P 1'
#
loop_
_entity.id
_entity.type
_entity.pdbx_description
1 polymer ?
#
loop_
_entity_poly.entity_id
_entity_poly.type
_entity_poly.pdbx_seq_one_letter_code
_entity_poly.pdbx_strand_id
1 'polypeptide(L)'
;SISETILASVWARDKWPPPAVEWLTMVSKVLDRSLGGAREKDDLIAVFKAHEAEVKAAFPPERLLVHQAKDGWEPLCAHLGVPVPEAPYPRTNSKEEFFQNMKKADDM
;
A
#
# COMPACT_ATOMS: atom_id res chain seq x y z
N SER A 1 -14.41 8.66 -4.42
CA SER A 1 -14.84 7.38 -5.06
C SER A 1 -13.61 6.51 -5.31
N ILE A 2 -13.75 5.18 -5.47
CA ILE A 2 -12.61 4.31 -5.87
C ILE A 2 -12.01 4.76 -7.20
N SER A 3 -12.83 5.37 -8.07
CA SER A 3 -12.40 5.97 -9.34
C SER A 3 -11.32 7.05 -9.20
N GLU A 4 -11.08 7.58 -8.00
CA GLU A 4 -10.06 8.60 -7.71
C GLU A 4 -8.78 8.00 -7.11
N THR A 5 -8.71 6.67 -7.04
CA THR A 5 -7.58 5.91 -6.46
C THR A 5 -6.79 5.19 -7.54
N ILE A 6 -5.59 4.74 -7.18
CA ILE A 6 -4.73 3.92 -8.05
C ILE A 6 -5.41 2.62 -8.49
N LEU A 7 -6.33 2.06 -7.68
CA LEU A 7 -7.05 0.84 -8.04
C LEU A 7 -7.83 0.97 -9.35
N ALA A 8 -8.33 2.17 -9.66
CA ALA A 8 -8.99 2.41 -10.93
C ALA A 8 -8.06 2.16 -12.13
N SER A 9 -6.78 2.57 -12.02
CA SER A 9 -5.75 2.31 -13.03
C SER A 9 -5.38 0.84 -13.11
N VAL A 10 -5.26 0.16 -11.96
CA VAL A 10 -4.93 -1.27 -11.95
C VAL A 10 -6.06 -2.09 -12.55
N TRP A 11 -7.33 -1.77 -12.29
CA TRP A 11 -8.45 -2.54 -12.84
C TRP A 11 -8.76 -2.24 -14.31
N ALA A 12 -8.29 -1.10 -14.85
CA ALA A 12 -8.45 -0.74 -16.26
C ALA A 12 -7.41 -1.43 -17.16
N ARG A 13 -7.48 -2.77 -17.25
CA ARG A 13 -6.53 -3.62 -17.99
C ARG A 13 -6.39 -3.24 -19.47
N ASP A 14 -7.48 -2.80 -20.08
CA ASP A 14 -7.55 -2.31 -21.46
C ASP A 14 -6.75 -1.02 -21.69
N LYS A 15 -6.40 -0.31 -20.62
CA LYS A 15 -5.70 0.98 -20.64
C LYS A 15 -4.26 0.89 -20.15
N TRP A 16 -3.76 -0.31 -19.89
CA TRP A 16 -2.39 -0.48 -19.43
C TRP A 16 -1.39 -0.17 -20.55
N PRO A 17 -0.34 0.62 -20.27
CA PRO A 17 0.70 0.89 -21.26
C PRO A 17 1.51 -0.38 -21.53
N PRO A 18 1.92 -0.65 -22.80
CA PRO A 18 2.64 -1.87 -23.13
C PRO A 18 3.88 -2.15 -22.25
N PRO A 19 4.72 -1.15 -21.92
CA PRO A 19 5.89 -1.38 -21.05
C PRO A 19 5.54 -1.79 -19.61
N ALA A 20 4.34 -1.49 -19.10
CA ALA A 20 3.97 -1.77 -17.71
C ALA A 20 3.12 -3.04 -17.54
N VAL A 21 2.75 -3.74 -18.62
CA VAL A 21 1.79 -4.87 -18.57
C VAL A 21 2.24 -5.97 -17.61
N GLU A 22 3.51 -6.37 -17.65
CA GLU A 22 4.01 -7.44 -16.76
C GLU A 22 3.97 -7.03 -15.29
N TRP A 23 4.37 -5.79 -15.00
CA TRP A 23 4.33 -5.26 -13.65
C TRP A 23 2.90 -5.12 -13.14
N LEU A 24 1.98 -4.55 -13.92
CA LEU A 24 0.56 -4.42 -13.55
C LEU A 24 -0.15 -5.77 -13.44
N THR A 25 0.30 -6.78 -14.19
CA THR A 25 -0.15 -8.17 -14.04
C THR A 25 0.25 -8.72 -12.67
N MET A 26 1.51 -8.50 -12.25
CA MET A 26 1.97 -8.87 -10.91
C MET A 26 1.18 -8.13 -9.83
N VAL A 27 1.02 -6.81 -9.96
CA VAL A 27 0.27 -5.98 -9.00
C VAL A 27 -1.17 -6.50 -8.87
N SER A 28 -1.84 -6.82 -9.97
CA SER A 28 -3.20 -7.38 -9.96
C SER A 28 -3.28 -8.67 -9.16
N LYS A 29 -2.32 -9.60 -9.35
CA LYS A 29 -2.29 -10.87 -8.60
C LYS A 29 -2.08 -10.66 -7.10
N VAL A 30 -1.22 -9.71 -6.72
CA VAL A 30 -1.00 -9.36 -5.31
C VAL A 30 -2.28 -8.78 -4.70
N LEU A 31 -2.95 -7.87 -5.40
CA LEU A 31 -4.20 -7.28 -4.93
C LEU A 31 -5.33 -8.30 -4.83
N ASP A 32 -5.48 -9.18 -5.81
CA ASP A 32 -6.50 -10.24 -5.75
C ASP A 32 -6.24 -11.21 -4.59
N ARG A 33 -4.97 -11.51 -4.28
CA ARG A 33 -4.61 -12.32 -3.10
C ARG A 33 -4.97 -11.61 -1.80
N SER A 34 -4.71 -10.31 -1.69
CA SER A 34 -4.88 -9.55 -0.44
C SER A 34 -6.32 -9.09 -0.20
N LEU A 35 -7.03 -8.74 -1.26
CA LEU A 35 -8.38 -8.15 -1.21
C LEU A 35 -9.47 -9.16 -1.59
N GLY A 36 -9.09 -10.31 -2.13
CA GLY A 36 -10.03 -11.30 -2.66
C GLY A 36 -10.92 -10.69 -3.75
N GLY A 37 -12.22 -10.95 -3.63
CA GLY A 37 -13.24 -10.43 -4.54
C GLY A 37 -13.76 -9.03 -4.19
N ALA A 38 -13.24 -8.37 -3.16
CA ALA A 38 -13.73 -7.04 -2.77
C ALA A 38 -13.44 -6.01 -3.86
N ARG A 39 -14.50 -5.30 -4.29
CA ARG A 39 -14.42 -4.26 -5.32
C ARG A 39 -15.03 -2.93 -4.88
N GLU A 40 -15.93 -2.94 -3.89
CA GLU A 40 -16.56 -1.73 -3.38
C GLU A 40 -15.82 -1.15 -2.18
N LYS A 41 -15.99 0.15 -1.95
CA LYS A 41 -15.22 0.90 -0.94
C LYS A 41 -15.38 0.28 0.45
N ASP A 42 -16.61 -0.03 0.84
CA ASP A 42 -16.90 -0.52 2.18
C ASP A 42 -16.40 -1.96 2.37
N ASP A 43 -16.46 -2.78 1.33
CA ASP A 43 -15.90 -4.14 1.33
C ASP A 43 -14.38 -4.10 1.47
N LEU A 44 -13.70 -3.21 0.74
CA LEU A 44 -12.24 -3.03 0.83
C LEU A 44 -11.82 -2.59 2.25
N ILE A 45 -12.58 -1.67 2.85
CA ILE A 45 -12.35 -1.23 4.24
C ILE A 45 -12.57 -2.40 5.21
N ALA A 46 -13.61 -3.21 4.99
CA ALA A 46 -13.91 -4.36 5.83
C ALA A 46 -12.79 -5.41 5.76
N VAL A 47 -12.30 -5.76 4.57
CA VAL A 47 -11.17 -6.69 4.38
C VAL A 47 -9.91 -6.17 5.07
N PHE A 48 -9.58 -4.89 4.89
CA PHE A 48 -8.44 -4.26 5.56
C PHE A 48 -8.54 -4.37 7.10
N LYS A 49 -9.68 -3.99 7.67
CA LYS A 49 -9.91 -4.03 9.13
C LYS A 49 -9.90 -5.46 9.68
N ALA A 50 -10.45 -6.41 8.93
CA ALA A 50 -10.44 -7.82 9.32
C ALA A 50 -9.00 -8.35 9.38
N HIS A 51 -8.18 -8.05 8.37
CA HIS A 51 -6.76 -8.44 8.38
C HIS A 51 -5.97 -7.75 9.51
N GLU A 52 -6.20 -6.45 9.73
CA GLU A 52 -5.57 -5.73 10.85
C GLU A 52 -5.90 -6.37 12.21
N ALA A 53 -7.17 -6.75 12.42
CA ALA A 53 -7.60 -7.42 13.65
C ALA A 53 -6.99 -8.83 13.79
N GLU A 54 -6.91 -9.59 12.70
CA GLU A 54 -6.26 -10.91 12.66
C GLU A 54 -4.78 -10.82 13.06
N VAL A 55 -4.03 -9.87 12.47
CA VAL A 55 -2.61 -9.65 12.81
C VAL A 55 -2.47 -9.26 14.28
N LYS A 56 -3.30 -8.35 14.79
CA LYS A 56 -3.26 -7.95 16.21
C LYS A 56 -3.57 -9.11 17.17
N ALA A 57 -4.44 -10.04 16.78
CA ALA A 57 -4.76 -11.21 17.59
C ALA A 57 -3.68 -12.30 17.52
N ALA A 58 -2.93 -12.38 16.42
CA ALA A 58 -1.93 -13.42 16.18
C ALA A 58 -0.61 -13.21 16.93
N PHE A 59 -0.31 -11.99 17.38
CA PHE A 59 0.96 -11.66 18.03
C PHE A 59 0.76 -11.09 19.44
N PRO A 60 1.62 -11.47 20.41
CA PRO A 60 1.67 -10.79 21.69
C PRO A 60 1.98 -9.29 21.53
N PRO A 61 1.39 -8.40 22.35
CA PRO A 61 1.56 -6.95 22.22
C PRO A 61 3.02 -6.49 22.24
N GLU A 62 3.89 -7.18 22.98
CA GLU A 62 5.31 -6.86 23.08
C GLU A 62 6.10 -7.17 21.80
N ARG A 63 5.55 -8.00 20.90
CA ARG A 63 6.16 -8.35 19.60
C ARG A 63 5.51 -7.61 18.42
N LEU A 64 4.57 -6.71 18.68
CA LEU A 64 3.81 -6.00 17.65
C LEU A 64 3.79 -4.50 17.90
N LEU A 65 4.27 -3.73 16.91
CA LEU A 65 4.04 -2.30 16.83
C LEU A 65 2.98 -2.00 15.77
N VAL A 66 1.92 -1.30 16.16
CA VAL A 66 0.96 -0.70 15.22
C VAL A 66 1.45 0.71 14.90
N HIS A 67 1.98 0.89 13.69
CA HIS A 67 2.66 2.12 13.27
C HIS A 67 1.98 2.74 12.04
N GLN A 68 1.77 4.06 12.04
CA GLN A 68 1.37 4.83 10.86
C GLN A 68 2.56 5.66 10.36
N ALA A 69 2.67 5.85 9.05
CA ALA A 69 3.77 6.64 8.46
C ALA A 69 3.89 8.06 9.03
N LYS A 70 2.78 8.66 9.48
CA LYS A 70 2.75 9.98 10.13
C LYS A 70 3.39 10.01 11.53
N ASP A 71 3.55 8.85 12.16
CA ASP A 71 4.07 8.73 13.51
C ASP A 71 5.62 8.88 13.53
N GLY A 72 6.26 8.78 12.37
CA GLY A 72 7.68 9.10 12.20
C GLY A 72 8.64 8.05 12.77
N TRP A 73 9.87 8.47 13.11
CA TRP A 73 10.92 7.54 13.56
C TRP A 73 10.76 7.11 15.02
N GLU A 74 10.32 8.02 15.89
CA GLU A 74 10.38 7.83 17.34
C GLU A 74 9.73 6.53 17.84
N PRO A 75 8.43 6.24 17.55
CA PRO A 75 7.80 5.02 18.04
C PRO A 75 8.39 3.75 17.41
N LEU A 76 8.82 3.83 16.15
CA LEU A 76 9.44 2.69 15.45
C LEU A 76 10.80 2.33 16.04
N CYS A 77 11.68 3.32 16.22
CA CYS A 77 13.00 3.13 16.80
C CYS A 77 12.93 2.68 18.25
N ALA A 78 12.00 3.23 19.04
CA ALA A 78 11.78 2.81 20.42
C ALA A 78 11.36 1.34 20.53
N HIS A 79 10.46 0.88 19.65
CA HIS A 79 10.05 -0.53 19.63
C HIS A 79 11.17 -1.48 19.20
N LEU A 80 12.00 -1.05 18.24
CA LEU A 80 13.11 -1.85 17.71
C LEU A 80 14.37 -1.82 18.61
N GLY A 81 14.44 -0.93 19.59
CA GLY A 81 15.60 -0.78 20.48
C GLY A 81 16.83 -0.18 19.79
N VAL A 82 16.62 0.69 18.79
CA VAL A 82 17.68 1.33 18.00
C VAL A 82 17.61 2.86 18.12
N PRO A 83 18.72 3.59 17.90
CA PRO A 83 18.70 5.05 17.92
C PRO A 83 17.84 5.63 16.78
N VAL A 84 17.26 6.81 17.03
CA VAL A 84 16.56 7.59 16.00
C VAL A 84 17.58 8.19 15.02
N PRO A 85 17.44 8.00 13.69
CA PRO A 85 18.31 8.62 12.71
C PRO A 85 18.15 10.15 12.66
N GLU A 86 19.20 10.87 12.28
CA GLU A 86 19.12 12.32 12.01
C GLU A 86 18.33 12.66 10.74
N ALA A 87 18.23 11.70 9.81
CA ALA A 87 17.51 11.88 8.56
C ALA A 87 15.98 11.95 8.80
N PRO A 88 15.25 12.78 8.03
CA PRO A 88 13.80 12.85 8.14
C PRO A 88 13.14 11.51 7.81
N TYR A 89 12.00 11.23 8.43
CA TYR A 89 11.22 10.03 8.09
C TYR A 89 10.82 10.06 6.62
N PRO A 90 11.04 8.97 5.85
CA PRO A 90 10.86 8.99 4.41
C PRO A 90 9.39 9.26 4.04
N ARG A 91 9.21 10.15 3.07
CA ARG A 91 7.92 10.43 2.43
C ARG A 91 8.05 10.23 0.92
N THR A 92 7.65 9.05 0.46
CA THR A 92 7.60 8.69 -0.96
C THR A 92 6.40 7.78 -1.21
N ASN A 93 6.22 7.33 -2.45
CA ASN A 93 5.11 6.48 -2.89
C ASN A 93 3.72 7.10 -2.65
N SER A 94 3.63 8.42 -2.81
CA SER A 94 2.36 9.14 -2.86
C SER A 94 1.57 8.78 -4.10
N LYS A 95 0.26 9.07 -4.06
CA LYS A 95 -0.63 8.93 -5.21
C LYS A 95 -0.13 9.73 -6.41
N GLU A 96 0.37 10.94 -6.15
CA GLU A 96 0.91 11.85 -7.15
C GLU A 96 2.16 11.26 -7.81
N GLU A 97 3.11 10.73 -7.02
CA GLU A 97 4.30 10.04 -7.53
C GLU A 97 3.94 8.82 -8.38
N PHE A 98 2.93 8.03 -7.97
CA PHE A 98 2.46 6.90 -8.77
C PHE A 98 2.02 7.33 -10.17
N PHE A 99 1.16 8.35 -10.27
CA PHE A 99 0.67 8.82 -11.57
C PHE A 99 1.76 9.50 -12.40
N GLN A 100 2.75 10.15 -11.77
CA GLN A 100 3.93 10.67 -12.48
C GLN A 100 4.77 9.54 -13.07
N ASN A 101 4.97 8.43 -12.35
CA ASN A 101 5.73 7.29 -12.83
C ASN A 101 5.00 6.51 -13.93
N MET A 102 3.67 6.39 -13.83
CA MET A 102 2.85 5.80 -14.90
C MET A 102 2.99 6.57 -16.21
N LYS A 103 2.87 7.91 -16.18
CA LYS A 103 3.05 8.75 -17.39
C LYS A 103 4.41 8.54 -18.04
N LYS A 104 5.48 8.47 -17.24
CA LYS A 104 6.83 8.22 -17.76
C LYS A 104 6.93 6.85 -18.44
N ALA A 105 6.22 5.84 -17.95
CA ALA A 105 6.20 4.51 -18.57
C ALA A 105 5.38 4.48 -19.87
N ASP A 106 4.34 5.32 -19.99
CA ASP A 106 3.56 5.48 -21.23
C ASP A 106 4.36 6.20 -22.33
N ASP A 107 5.25 7.12 -21.93
CA ASP A 107 6.11 7.91 -22.82
C ASP A 107 7.37 7.16 -23.30
N MET A 108 7.62 5.95 -22.78
CA MET A 108 8.75 5.06 -23.12
C MET A 108 8.38 4.02 -24.18
#